data_AF-A0A1Q6PRE0-F1
#
_entry.id   AF-A0A1Q6PRE0-F1
#
_cell.length_a   1.000
_cell.length_b   1.000
_cell.length_c   1.000
_cell.angle_alpha   90.00
_cell.angle_beta   90.00
_cell.angle_gamma   90.00
#
_symmetry.space_group_name_H-M   'P 1'
#
loop_
_entity.id
_entity.type
_entity.pdbx_description
1 polymer ?
#
loop_
_entity_poly.entity_id
_entity_poly.type
_entity_poly.pdbx_seq_one_letter_code
_entity_poly.pdbx_strand_id
1 'polypeptide(L)' 'MELKMYIGLAMADTIPEGAAREEEEKLSGFAVGLYKRITSHLDGSEPFSETKLEAYRAVTRIFDVVQILGEVVARNTEE' A
#
# COMPACT_ATOMS: atom_id res chain seq x y z
N MET A 1 13.09 2.02 -13.49
CA MET A 1 13.81 2.99 -12.62
C MET A 1 12.84 3.93 -11.93
N GLU A 2 11.82 4.41 -12.64
CA GLU A 2 10.81 5.35 -12.14
C GLU A 2 10.04 4.88 -10.90
N LEU A 3 9.56 3.63 -10.86
CA LEU A 3 8.80 3.10 -9.72
C LEU A 3 9.56 3.16 -8.38
N LYS A 4 10.88 2.87 -8.37
CA LYS A 4 11.70 2.98 -7.16
C LYS A 4 11.76 4.42 -6.65
N MET A 5 11.85 5.37 -7.57
CA MET A 5 11.92 6.79 -7.25
C MET A 5 10.60 7.29 -6.65
N TYR A 6 9.46 6.93 -7.24
CA TYR A 6 8.15 7.30 -6.70
C TYR A 6 7.90 6.72 -5.30
N ILE A 7 8.27 5.44 -5.09
CA ILE A 7 8.17 4.82 -3.76
C ILE A 7 9.10 5.53 -2.76
N GLY A 8 10.33 5.85 -3.16
CA GLY A 8 11.27 6.57 -2.30
C GLY A 8 10.83 7.98 -1.93
N LEU A 9 10.25 8.72 -2.87
CA LEU A 9 9.67 10.05 -2.59
C LEU A 9 8.49 9.96 -1.62
N ALA A 10 7.56 9.04 -1.88
CA ALA A 10 6.42 8.84 -0.97
C ALA A 10 6.87 8.46 0.45
N MET A 11 7.93 7.65 0.59
CA MET A 11 8.50 7.35 1.90
C MET A 11 9.07 8.59 2.59
N ALA A 12 9.84 9.41 1.85
CA ALA A 12 10.44 10.62 2.40
C ALA A 12 9.37 11.60 2.92
N ASP A 13 8.24 11.71 2.22
CA ASP A 13 7.11 12.55 2.63
C ASP A 13 6.39 12.03 3.90
N THR A 14 6.54 10.74 4.23
CA THR A 14 5.81 10.09 5.32
C THR A 14 6.65 9.96 6.60
N ILE A 15 7.98 9.97 6.50
CA ILE A 15 8.88 9.81 7.66
C ILE A 15 8.92 11.12 8.45
N PRO A 16 8.49 11.14 9.73
CA PRO A 16 8.62 12.33 10.56
C PRO A 16 10.08 12.71 10.78
N GLU A 17 10.37 14.01 10.85
CA GLU A 17 11.70 14.48 11.26
C GLU A 17 12.07 13.90 12.65
N GLY A 18 13.22 13.25 12.72
CA GLY A 18 13.69 12.60 13.96
C GLY A 18 13.12 11.20 14.22
N ALA A 19 12.50 10.56 13.21
CA ALA A 19 12.10 9.16 13.29
C ALA A 19 13.26 8.26 13.73
N ALA A 20 12.92 7.21 14.49
CA ALA A 20 13.94 6.26 14.91
C ALA A 20 14.44 5.47 13.70
N ARG A 21 15.74 5.18 13.65
CA ARG A 21 16.35 4.38 12.58
C ARG A 21 15.64 3.03 12.36
N GLU A 22 15.11 2.42 13.42
CA GLU A 22 14.34 1.17 13.32
C GLU A 22 13.04 1.33 12.51
N GLU A 23 12.39 2.50 12.60
CA GLU A 23 11.18 2.82 11.84
C GLU A 23 11.50 3.05 10.36
N GLU A 24 12.60 3.74 10.07
CA GLU A 24 13.12 3.91 8.71
C GLU A 24 13.48 2.55 8.06
N GLU A 25 14.10 1.64 8.82
CA GLU A 25 14.44 0.29 8.35
C GLU A 25 13.18 -0.55 8.08
N LYS A 26 12.15 -0.47 8.94
CA LYS A 26 10.85 -1.13 8.71
C LYS A 26 10.15 -0.61 7.45
N LEU A 27 10.12 0.71 7.26
CA LEU A 27 9.53 1.33 6.07
C LEU A 27 10.30 0.96 4.80
N SER A 28 11.62 0.92 4.88
CA SER A 28 12.48 0.47 3.77
C SER A 28 12.19 -0.98 3.38
N GLY A 29 12.04 -1.87 4.36
CA GLY A 29 11.65 -3.26 4.11
C GLY A 29 10.28 -3.38 3.45
N PHE A 30 9.30 -2.59 3.90
CA PHE A 30 7.96 -2.52 3.30
C PHE A 30 8.02 -2.06 1.84
N ALA A 31 8.74 -0.97 1.56
CA ALA A 31 8.91 -0.41 0.23
C ALA A 31 9.59 -1.36 -0.76
N VAL A 32 10.63 -2.08 -0.31
CA VAL A 32 11.27 -3.13 -1.12
C VAL A 32 10.29 -4.26 -1.43
N GLY A 33 9.48 -4.67 -0.45
CA GLY A 33 8.44 -5.68 -0.64
C GLY A 33 7.37 -5.23 -1.65
N LEU A 34 6.92 -3.98 -1.56
CA LEU A 34 5.96 -3.38 -2.49
C LEU A 34 6.54 -3.29 -3.91
N TYR A 35 7.77 -2.78 -4.05
CA TYR A 35 8.46 -2.69 -5.33
C TYR A 35 8.52 -4.07 -6.01
N LYS A 36 8.99 -5.10 -5.30
CA LYS A 36 9.08 -6.47 -5.83
C LYS A 36 7.74 -6.99 -6.34
N ARG A 37 6.66 -6.78 -5.58
CA ARG A 37 5.32 -7.24 -5.97
C ARG A 37 4.81 -6.54 -7.22
N ILE A 38 4.96 -5.22 -7.29
CA ILE A 38 4.53 -4.43 -8.45
C ILE A 38 5.35 -4.83 -9.68
N THR A 39 6.68 -4.94 -9.57
CA THR A 39 7.50 -5.37 -10.72
C THR A 39 7.17 -6.78 -11.16
N SER A 40 6.99 -7.71 -10.21
CA SER A 40 6.57 -9.07 -10.54
C SER A 40 5.24 -9.10 -11.31
N HIS A 41 4.25 -8.30 -10.88
CA HIS A 41 2.98 -8.18 -11.58
C HIS A 41 3.13 -7.61 -13.00
N LEU A 42 3.90 -6.53 -13.16
CA LEU A 42 4.14 -5.89 -14.45
C LEU A 42 4.90 -6.79 -15.43
N ASP A 43 5.79 -7.64 -14.91
CA ASP A 43 6.54 -8.63 -15.69
C ASP A 43 5.73 -9.92 -15.98
N GLY A 44 4.44 -9.95 -15.60
CA GLY A 44 3.54 -11.08 -15.85
C GLY A 44 3.76 -12.30 -14.94
N SER A 45 4.64 -12.20 -13.94
CA SER A 45 4.79 -13.23 -12.91
C SER A 45 3.65 -13.12 -11.90
N GLU A 46 3.02 -14.24 -11.55
CA GLU A 46 2.01 -14.25 -10.49
C GLU A 46 2.66 -13.90 -9.14
N PRO A 47 2.35 -12.74 -8.53
CA PRO A 47 3.02 -12.32 -7.31
C PRO A 47 2.48 -13.02 -6.05
N PHE A 48 1.43 -13.83 -6.19
CA PHE A 48 0.70 -14.44 -5.08
C PHE A 48 0.64 -15.95 -5.23
N SER A 49 1.03 -16.68 -4.19
CA SER A 49 0.55 -18.05 -4.02
C SER A 49 -0.92 -18.00 -3.63
N GLU A 50 -1.75 -18.93 -4.11
CA GLU A 50 -3.20 -18.99 -3.79
C GLU A 50 -3.50 -18.86 -2.29
N THR A 51 -2.62 -19.37 -1.43
CA THR A 51 -2.72 -19.28 0.04
C THR A 51 -2.62 -17.86 0.62
N LYS A 52 -2.02 -16.88 -0.09
CA LYS A 52 -1.96 -15.47 0.34
C LYS A 52 -3.10 -14.62 -0.23
N LEU A 53 -3.83 -15.15 -1.21
CA LEU A 53 -4.95 -14.49 -1.88
C LEU A 53 -6.19 -14.39 -0.98
N GLU A 54 -6.42 -15.36 -0.08
CA GLU A 54 -7.54 -15.30 0.88
C GLU A 54 -7.36 -14.18 1.92
N ALA A 55 -6.14 -14.03 2.46
CA ALA A 55 -5.82 -12.93 3.37
C ALA A 55 -5.93 -11.57 2.66
N TYR A 56 -5.51 -11.49 1.40
CA TYR A 56 -5.70 -10.29 0.58
C TYR A 56 -7.18 -9.96 0.39
N ARG A 57 -8.00 -10.92 -0.06
CA ARG A 57 -9.45 -10.75 -0.25
C ARG A 57 -10.17 -10.31 1.02
N ALA A 58 -9.75 -10.81 2.18
CA ALA A 58 -10.32 -10.40 3.47
C ALA A 58 -10.06 -8.91 3.75
N VAL A 59 -8.84 -8.43 3.50
CA VAL A 59 -8.47 -7.03 3.72
C VAL A 59 -9.09 -6.10 2.66
N THR A 60 -9.16 -6.52 1.40
CA THR A 60 -9.76 -5.69 0.33
C THR A 60 -11.26 -5.47 0.55
N ARG A 61 -11.98 -6.50 1.01
CA ARG A 61 -13.41 -6.36 1.36
C ARG A 61 -13.65 -5.33 2.46
N ILE A 62 -12.75 -5.24 3.44
CA ILE A 62 -12.83 -4.22 4.50
C ILE A 62 -12.66 -2.83 3.90
N PHE A 63 -11.69 -2.67 2.98
CA PHE A 63 -11.47 -1.42 2.27
C PHE A 63 -12.67 -0.99 1.42
N ASP A 64 -13.29 -1.91 0.68
CA ASP A 64 -14.48 -1.63 -0.13
C ASP A 64 -15.63 -1.10 0.73
N VAL A 65 -15.85 -1.71 1.91
CA VAL A 65 -16.88 -1.27 2.87
C VAL A 65 -16.57 0.13 3.41
N VAL A 66 -15.31 0.41 3.76
CA VAL A 66 -14.89 1.73 4.24
C VAL A 66 -15.06 2.80 3.15
N GLN A 67 -14.73 2.47 1.89
CA GLN A 67 -14.92 3.40 0.77
C GLN A 67 -16.40 3.72 0.56
N ILE A 68 -17.28 2.72 0.56
CA ILE A 68 -18.73 2.92 0.46
C ILE A 68 -19.25 3.81 1.59
N LEU A 69 -18.79 3.57 2.83
CA LEU A 69 -19.17 4.40 3.97
C LEU A 69 -18.71 5.85 3.82
N GLY A 70 -17.49 6.08 3.32
CA GLY A 70 -16.98 7.41 3.00
C GLY A 70 -17.83 8.13 1.95
N GLU A 71 -18.20 7.43 0.87
CA GLU A 71 -19.07 7.96 -0.18
C GLU A 71 -20.50 8.26 0.30
N VAL A 72 -21.02 7.49 1.27
CA VAL A 72 -22.32 7.76 1.90
C VAL A 72 -22.23 8.98 2.80
N VAL A 73 -21.19 9.10 3.61
CA VAL A 73 -20.99 10.27 4.48
C VAL A 73 -20.86 11.55 3.65
N ALA A 74 -20.01 11.53 2.61
CA ALA A 74 -19.79 12.69 1.73
C ALA A 74 -21.11 13.21 1.14
N ARG A 75 -21.98 12.31 0.64
CA ARG A 75 -23.29 12.66 0.09
C ARG A 75 -24.27 13.26 1.10
N ASN A 76 -24.18 12.89 2.38
CA ASN A 76 -25.05 13.42 3.44
C ASN A 76 -24.52 14.71 4.08
N THR A 77 -23.29 15.12 3.76
CA THR A 77 -22.70 16.41 4.21
C THR A 77 -22.82 17.53 3.18
N GLU A 78 -23.32 17.23 1.98
CA GLU A 78 -23.59 18.23 0.91
C GLU A 78 -25.07 18.70 0.88
N GLU A 79 -25.92 18.21 1.79
CA GLU A 79 -27.28 18.72 2.08
C GLU A 79 -27.29 19.69 3.27
#